data_AF-A0A940VGV5-F1
#
_entry.id   AF-A0A940VGV5-F1
#
_cell.length_a   1.000
_cell.length_b   1.000
_cell.length_c   1.000
_cell.angle_alpha   90.00
_cell.angle_beta   90.00
_cell.angle_gamma   90.00
#
_symmetry.space_group_name_H-M   'P 1'
#
loop_
_entity.id
_entity.type
_entity.pdbx_description
1 polymer ?
#
loop_
_entity_poly.entity_id
_entity_poly.type
_entity_poly.pdbx_seq_one_letter_code
_entity_poly.pdbx_strand_id
1 'polypeptide(L)'
;MDASTINIIMIVLGVLMLFAGAKLFALVVGGLGFVLAGRGKKAGVWLGGFGGGGLALTGLLASLGVSFPGARWIPFVIGGIVGAILFAKVFTVALVFISSLAGATVLTNTLFAEEGTGSLLFFALAAVGILVQGRKVFFGKKEREKD
;
A
#
# COMPACT_ATOMS: atom_id res chain seq x y z
N MET A 1 4.75 11.05 -49.62
CA MET A 1 5.39 10.98 -48.29
C MET A 1 6.18 9.69 -48.26
N ASP A 2 7.50 9.81 -48.16
CA ASP A 2 8.40 8.67 -48.05
C ASP A 2 8.26 7.99 -46.67
N ALA A 3 8.62 6.70 -46.60
CA ALA A 3 8.49 5.88 -45.39
C ALA A 3 9.29 6.44 -44.21
N SER A 4 10.39 7.15 -44.47
CA SER A 4 11.21 7.80 -43.45
C SER A 4 10.46 8.97 -42.79
N THR A 5 9.76 9.78 -43.58
CA THR A 5 8.90 10.86 -43.06
C THR A 5 7.76 10.33 -42.18
N ILE A 6 7.14 9.18 -42.51
CA ILE A 6 6.08 8.57 -41.68
C ILE A 6 6.64 8.05 -40.35
N ASN A 7 7.81 7.41 -40.37
CA ASN A 7 8.48 6.94 -39.15
C ASN A 7 8.90 8.09 -38.23
N ILE A 8 9.40 9.19 -38.81
CA ILE A 8 9.74 10.39 -38.03
C ILE A 8 8.49 10.98 -37.37
N ILE A 9 7.37 11.07 -38.11
CA ILE A 9 6.10 11.55 -37.54
C ILE A 9 5.62 10.63 -36.40
N MET A 10 5.68 9.31 -36.55
CA MET A 10 5.29 8.35 -35.50
C MET A 10 6.19 8.44 -34.26
N ILE A 11 7.50 8.61 -34.43
CA ILE A 11 8.44 8.77 -33.31
C ILE A 11 8.17 10.10 -32.59
N VAL A 12 7.95 11.18 -33.34
CA VAL A 12 7.62 12.50 -32.77
C VAL A 12 6.28 12.46 -32.03
N LEU A 13 5.26 11.81 -32.59
CA LEU A 13 3.94 11.63 -31.94
C LEU A 13 4.05 10.75 -30.69
N GLY A 14 4.84 9.68 -30.74
CA GLY A 14 5.10 8.79 -29.61
C GLY A 14 5.83 9.50 -28.46
N VAL A 15 6.87 10.28 -28.76
CA VAL A 15 7.60 11.09 -27.77
C VAL A 15 6.69 12.18 -27.19
N LEU A 16 5.87 12.83 -28.02
CA LEU A 16 4.94 13.87 -27.59
C LEU A 16 3.83 13.31 -26.69
N MET A 17 3.32 12.11 -26.99
CA MET A 17 2.34 11.39 -26.16
C MET A 17 2.96 10.88 -24.84
N LEU A 18 4.23 10.48 -24.86
CA LEU A 18 4.98 10.06 -23.66
C LEU A 18 5.18 11.22 -22.68
N PHE A 19 5.49 12.42 -23.18
CA PHE A 19 5.64 13.61 -22.35
C PHE A 19 4.31 14.18 -21.83
N ALA A 20 3.22 14.08 -22.59
CA ALA A 20 1.90 14.55 -22.16
C ALA A 20 1.25 13.62 -21.12
N GLY A 21 1.29 12.29 -21.35
CA GLY A 21 0.70 11.30 -20.46
C GLY A 21 1.48 11.11 -19.16
N ALA A 22 2.81 11.06 -19.23
CA ALA A 22 3.63 10.86 -18.04
C ALA A 22 3.64 12.09 -17.11
N LYS A 23 3.55 13.32 -17.65
CA LYS A 23 3.55 14.54 -16.82
C LYS A 23 2.25 14.74 -16.04
N LEU A 24 1.07 14.45 -16.61
CA LEU A 24 -0.18 14.50 -15.83
C LEU A 24 -0.28 13.35 -14.82
N PHE A 25 0.20 12.15 -15.17
CA PHE A 25 0.20 11.03 -14.24
C PHE A 25 1.22 11.23 -13.10
N ALA A 26 2.41 11.76 -13.38
CA ALA A 26 3.40 12.12 -12.36
C ALA A 26 2.98 13.34 -11.53
N LEU A 27 2.22 14.28 -12.08
CA LEU A 27 1.69 15.44 -11.34
C LEU A 27 0.51 15.08 -10.44
N VAL A 28 -0.34 14.12 -10.84
CA VAL A 28 -1.43 13.59 -10.00
C VAL A 28 -0.88 12.62 -8.94
N VAL A 29 0.06 11.74 -9.29
CA VAL A 29 0.69 10.80 -8.35
C VAL A 29 1.64 11.54 -7.38
N GLY A 30 2.41 12.52 -7.87
CA GLY A 30 3.26 13.39 -7.06
C GLY A 30 2.48 14.44 -6.26
N GLY A 31 1.36 14.95 -6.78
CA GLY A 31 0.46 15.88 -6.10
C GLY A 31 -0.37 15.22 -4.99
N LEU A 32 -0.84 13.99 -5.21
CA LEU A 32 -1.42 13.18 -4.14
C LEU A 32 -0.36 12.77 -3.10
N GLY A 33 0.90 12.56 -3.52
CA GLY A 33 2.04 12.41 -2.60
C GLY A 33 2.37 13.67 -1.77
N PHE A 34 2.09 14.86 -2.29
CA PHE A 34 2.40 16.14 -1.63
C PHE A 34 1.33 16.58 -0.61
N VAL A 35 0.04 16.36 -0.87
CA VAL A 35 -1.04 16.56 0.12
C VAL A 35 -0.87 15.62 1.33
N LEU A 36 -0.17 14.51 1.13
CA LEU A 36 0.16 13.53 2.16
C LEU A 36 1.29 13.97 3.13
N ALA A 37 2.00 15.07 2.88
CA ALA A 37 3.03 15.60 3.78
C ALA A 37 2.46 16.41 4.97
N GLY A 38 1.16 16.74 4.98
CA GLY A 38 0.58 17.62 6.00
C GLY A 38 0.39 17.00 7.40
N ARG A 39 0.10 15.68 7.53
CA ARG A 39 -0.05 14.96 8.82
C ARG A 39 0.21 13.44 8.75
N GLY A 40 1.30 13.04 8.10
CA GLY A 40 2.29 12.04 8.57
C GLY A 40 1.99 10.53 8.69
N LYS A 41 0.77 10.00 8.92
CA LYS A 41 0.60 8.53 9.22
C LYS A 41 -0.27 7.74 8.26
N LYS A 42 -1.23 8.36 7.58
CA LYS A 42 -2.21 7.64 6.74
C LYS A 42 -1.81 7.58 5.27
N ALA A 43 -0.81 8.37 4.88
CA ALA A 43 -0.32 8.51 3.52
C ALA A 43 0.17 7.23 2.84
N GLY A 44 1.14 6.57 3.47
CA GLY A 44 1.78 5.38 2.92
C GLY A 44 0.80 4.22 2.73
N VAL A 45 -0.27 4.18 3.53
CA VAL A 45 -1.31 3.16 3.46
C VAL A 45 -2.13 3.29 2.18
N TRP A 46 -2.55 4.51 1.85
CA TRP A 46 -3.32 4.78 0.64
C TRP A 46 -2.48 4.60 -0.62
N LEU A 47 -1.24 5.09 -0.62
CA LEU A 47 -0.34 4.95 -1.78
C LEU A 47 0.10 3.51 -2.00
N GLY A 48 0.47 2.80 -0.94
CA GLY A 48 0.90 1.40 -1.00
C GLY A 48 -0.22 0.49 -1.48
N GLY A 49 -1.43 0.65 -0.94
CA GLY A 49 -2.59 -0.12 -1.38
C GLY A 49 -3.08 0.25 -2.78
N PHE A 50 -3.01 1.51 -3.19
CA PHE A 50 -3.40 1.92 -4.53
C PHE A 50 -2.42 1.42 -5.60
N GLY A 51 -1.12 1.64 -5.41
CA GLY A 51 -0.11 1.13 -6.32
C GLY A 51 -0.09 -0.40 -6.36
N GLY A 52 -0.07 -1.04 -5.19
CA GLY A 52 -0.07 -2.50 -5.08
C GLY A 52 -1.35 -3.13 -5.64
N GLY A 53 -2.52 -2.59 -5.33
CA GLY A 53 -3.79 -3.11 -5.82
C GLY A 53 -4.01 -2.91 -7.31
N GLY A 54 -3.61 -1.75 -7.84
CA GLY A 54 -3.71 -1.47 -9.26
C GLY A 54 -2.80 -2.38 -10.09
N LEU A 55 -1.57 -2.60 -9.64
CA LEU A 55 -0.64 -3.55 -10.25
C LEU A 55 -1.09 -5.00 -10.09
N ALA A 56 -1.59 -5.38 -8.91
CA ALA A 56 -2.09 -6.73 -8.67
C ALA A 56 -3.28 -7.05 -9.58
N LEU A 57 -4.27 -6.18 -9.69
CA LEU A 57 -5.45 -6.44 -10.52
C LEU A 57 -5.08 -6.45 -12.01
N THR A 58 -4.28 -5.50 -12.47
CA THR A 58 -3.82 -5.48 -13.87
C THR A 58 -2.96 -6.70 -14.21
N GLY A 59 -2.08 -7.13 -13.30
CA GLY A 59 -1.28 -8.35 -13.46
C GLY A 59 -2.12 -9.63 -13.47
N LEU A 60 -3.12 -9.72 -12.59
CA LEU A 60 -4.07 -10.83 -12.55
C LEU A 60 -4.94 -10.90 -13.82
N LEU A 61 -5.43 -9.77 -14.31
CA LEU A 61 -6.20 -9.77 -15.56
C LEU A 61 -5.31 -10.15 -16.75
N ALA A 62 -4.08 -9.65 -16.78
CA ALA A 62 -3.12 -10.01 -17.82
C ALA A 62 -2.77 -11.51 -17.80
N SER A 63 -2.62 -12.13 -16.62
CA SER A 63 -2.34 -13.57 -16.50
C SER A 63 -3.54 -14.44 -16.89
N LEU A 64 -4.76 -13.91 -16.75
CA LEU A 64 -5.99 -14.55 -17.24
C LEU A 64 -6.23 -14.34 -18.74
N GLY A 65 -5.30 -13.69 -19.46
CA GLY A 65 -5.44 -13.36 -20.87
C GLY A 65 -6.44 -12.23 -21.17
N VAL A 66 -7.00 -11.60 -20.13
CA VAL A 66 -7.92 -10.47 -20.25
C VAL A 66 -7.10 -9.20 -20.40
N SER A 67 -6.91 -8.77 -21.64
CA SER A 67 -6.27 -7.50 -21.96
C SER A 67 -7.31 -6.50 -22.46
N PHE A 68 -7.21 -5.26 -21.98
CA PHE A 68 -7.96 -4.12 -22.49
C PHE A 68 -6.99 -3.20 -23.25
N PRO A 69 -6.82 -3.39 -24.58
CA PRO A 69 -6.00 -2.50 -25.40
C PRO A 69 -6.56 -1.08 -25.29
N GLY A 70 -5.74 -0.11 -24.85
CA GLY A 70 -6.12 1.29 -24.70
C GLY A 70 -6.84 1.67 -23.39
N ALA A 71 -7.46 0.72 -22.67
CA ALA A 71 -8.19 0.99 -21.43
C ALA A 71 -7.56 0.37 -20.17
N ARG A 72 -6.25 0.05 -20.21
CA ARG A 72 -5.49 -0.55 -19.09
C ARG A 72 -5.54 0.27 -17.79
N TRP A 73 -5.84 1.57 -17.89
CA TRP A 73 -6.01 2.46 -16.73
C TRP A 73 -7.25 2.12 -15.89
N ILE A 74 -8.31 1.56 -16.49
CA ILE A 74 -9.55 1.20 -15.78
C ILE A 74 -9.30 0.12 -14.73
N PRO A 75 -8.77 -1.08 -15.08
CA PRO A 75 -8.48 -2.10 -14.09
C PRO A 75 -7.39 -1.66 -13.11
N PHE A 76 -6.47 -0.78 -13.51
CA PHE A 76 -5.51 -0.20 -12.58
C PHE A 76 -6.19 0.66 -11.49
N VAL A 77 -7.10 1.56 -11.88
CA VAL A 77 -7.80 2.43 -10.92
C VAL A 77 -8.74 1.62 -10.03
N ILE A 78 -9.50 0.68 -10.59
CA ILE A 78 -10.39 -0.20 -9.81
C ILE A 78 -9.57 -1.02 -8.82
N GLY A 79 -8.50 -1.66 -9.32
CA GLY A 79 -7.59 -2.44 -8.49
C GLY A 79 -6.93 -1.60 -7.41
N GLY A 80 -6.56 -0.36 -7.74
CA GLY A 80 -5.97 0.56 -6.79
C GLY A 80 -6.94 1.01 -5.70
N ILE A 81 -8.19 1.32 -6.02
CA ILE A 81 -9.20 1.69 -5.02
C ILE A 81 -9.47 0.50 -4.08
N VAL A 82 -9.71 -0.68 -4.65
CA VAL A 82 -9.94 -1.91 -3.87
C VAL A 82 -8.72 -2.23 -3.02
N GLY A 83 -7.52 -2.13 -3.58
CA GLY A 83 -6.27 -2.36 -2.89
C GLY A 83 -5.99 -1.36 -1.79
N ALA A 84 -6.32 -0.08 -1.97
CA ALA A 84 -6.18 0.94 -0.92
C ALA A 84 -7.07 0.63 0.28
N ILE A 85 -8.32 0.24 0.05
CA ILE A 85 -9.25 -0.17 1.11
C ILE A 85 -8.74 -1.43 1.81
N LEU A 86 -8.29 -2.43 1.04
CA LEU A 86 -7.78 -3.68 1.59
C LEU A 86 -6.50 -3.47 2.40
N PHE A 87 -5.56 -2.71 1.86
CA PHE A 87 -4.29 -2.39 2.50
C PHE A 87 -4.50 -1.60 3.78
N ALA A 88 -5.51 -0.72 3.87
CA ALA A 88 -5.84 -0.04 5.11
C ALA A 88 -6.22 -0.99 6.25
N LYS A 89 -6.98 -2.05 5.95
CA LYS A 89 -7.31 -3.09 6.93
C LYS A 89 -6.07 -3.91 7.31
N VAL A 90 -5.30 -4.34 6.31
CA VAL A 90 -4.10 -5.16 6.52
C VAL A 90 -3.03 -4.40 7.29
N PHE A 91 -2.79 -3.13 6.96
CA PHE A 91 -1.80 -2.27 7.61
C PHE A 91 -2.07 -2.09 9.10
N THR A 92 -3.34 -2.04 9.49
CA THR A 92 -3.72 -1.96 10.90
C THR A 92 -3.33 -3.24 11.66
N VAL A 93 -3.55 -4.41 11.06
CA VAL A 93 -3.11 -5.69 11.64
C VAL A 93 -1.58 -5.78 11.66
N ALA A 94 -0.90 -5.34 10.59
CA ALA A 94 0.56 -5.31 10.53
C ALA A 94 1.17 -4.44 11.63
N LEU A 95 0.59 -3.26 11.91
CA LEU A 95 1.01 -2.41 13.01
C LEU A 95 0.85 -3.08 14.37
N VAL A 96 -0.23 -3.83 14.60
CA VAL A 96 -0.41 -4.61 15.85
C VAL A 96 0.70 -5.65 15.99
N PHE A 97 1.03 -6.36 14.92
CA PHE A 97 2.10 -7.35 14.92
C PHE A 97 3.46 -6.71 15.22
N ILE A 98 3.83 -5.65 14.50
CA ILE A 98 5.11 -4.96 14.67
C ILE A 98 5.20 -4.34 16.07
N SER A 99 4.13 -3.72 16.56
CA SER A 99 4.11 -3.14 17.91
C SER A 99 4.22 -4.21 18.99
N SER A 100 3.61 -5.38 18.80
CA SER A 100 3.69 -6.47 19.76
C SER A 100 5.09 -7.06 19.82
N LEU A 101 5.71 -7.31 18.65
CA LEU A 101 7.08 -7.79 18.56
C LEU A 101 8.07 -6.78 19.16
N ALA A 102 7.94 -5.50 18.81
CA ALA A 102 8.79 -4.45 19.35
C ALA A 102 8.64 -4.32 20.87
N GLY A 103 7.41 -4.33 21.39
CA GLY A 103 7.14 -4.29 22.82
C GLY A 103 7.71 -5.51 23.55
N ALA A 104 7.55 -6.71 22.96
CA ALA A 104 8.10 -7.93 23.50
C ALA A 104 9.63 -7.87 23.57
N THR A 105 10.32 -7.42 22.52
CA THR A 105 11.79 -7.27 22.52
C THR A 105 12.27 -6.31 23.61
N VAL A 106 11.60 -5.16 23.77
CA VAL A 106 11.96 -4.17 24.81
C VAL A 106 11.76 -4.75 26.22
N LEU A 107 10.67 -5.48 26.45
CA LEU A 107 10.37 -6.07 27.76
C LEU A 107 11.27 -7.26 28.09
N THR A 108 11.61 -8.11 27.14
CA THR A 108 12.54 -9.23 27.39
C THR A 108 13.96 -8.75 27.65
N ASN A 109 14.42 -7.73 26.92
CA ASN A 109 15.76 -7.17 27.12
C ASN A 109 15.90 -6.43 28.46
N THR A 110 14.80 -5.92 29.04
CA THR A 110 14.84 -5.20 30.33
C THR A 110 14.63 -6.13 31.53
N LEU A 111 13.86 -7.21 31.37
CA LEU A 111 13.51 -8.12 32.47
C LEU A 111 14.42 -9.35 32.58
N PHE A 112 15.04 -9.81 31.47
CA PHE A 112 15.79 -11.07 31.42
C PHE A 112 17.08 -10.94 30.60
N ALA A 113 17.92 -9.96 30.94
CA ALA A 113 19.17 -9.68 30.25
C ALA A 113 20.25 -10.78 30.41
N GLU A 114 20.09 -11.74 31.33
CA GLU A 114 21.21 -12.56 31.83
C GLU A 114 21.09 -14.08 31.60
N GLU A 115 19.91 -14.66 31.32
CA GLU A 115 19.78 -16.11 31.13
C GLU A 115 18.85 -16.46 29.95
N GLY A 116 19.24 -17.47 29.16
CA GLY A 116 18.64 -17.89 27.87
C GLY A 116 17.16 -18.31 27.87
N THR A 117 16.42 -18.02 28.93
CA THR A 117 14.97 -18.20 29.11
C THR A 117 14.14 -17.11 28.41
N GLY A 118 14.79 -16.04 27.91
CA GLY A 118 14.12 -14.90 27.27
C GLY A 118 13.28 -15.22 26.03
N SER A 119 13.55 -16.34 25.34
CA SER A 119 12.82 -16.74 24.12
C SER A 119 11.36 -17.13 24.40
N LEU A 120 11.13 -17.94 25.43
CA LEU A 120 9.78 -18.39 25.79
C LEU A 120 8.92 -17.20 26.25
N LEU A 121 9.53 -16.30 27.01
CA LEU A 121 8.90 -15.09 27.49
C LEU A 121 8.61 -14.10 26.36
N PHE A 122 9.52 -13.96 25.37
CA PHE A 122 9.31 -13.14 24.19
C PHE A 122 8.05 -13.56 23.43
N PHE A 123 7.91 -14.87 23.14
CA PHE A 123 6.73 -15.38 22.45
C PHE A 123 5.46 -15.20 23.27
N ALA A 124 5.53 -15.42 24.59
CA ALA A 124 4.39 -15.18 25.49
C ALA A 124 3.94 -13.71 25.46
N LEU A 125 4.87 -12.76 25.59
CA LEU A 125 4.54 -11.33 25.53
C LEU A 125 4.07 -10.88 24.15
N ALA A 126 4.68 -11.38 23.08
CA ALA A 126 4.26 -11.09 21.71
C ALA A 126 2.84 -11.61 21.44
N ALA A 127 2.50 -12.81 21.95
CA ALA A 127 1.14 -13.33 21.86
C ALA A 127 0.15 -12.47 22.67
N VAL A 128 0.51 -12.06 23.89
CA VAL A 128 -0.32 -11.17 24.72
C VAL A 128 -0.57 -9.83 24.02
N GLY A 129 0.46 -9.20 23.45
CA GLY A 129 0.29 -7.93 22.74
C GLY A 129 -0.63 -8.06 21.51
N ILE A 130 -0.52 -9.15 20.75
CA ILE A 130 -1.42 -9.45 19.63
C ILE A 130 -2.86 -9.67 20.11
N LEU A 131 -3.06 -10.43 21.20
CA LEU A 131 -4.39 -10.70 21.75
C LEU A 131 -5.07 -9.42 22.28
N VAL A 132 -4.33 -8.59 23.01
CA VAL A 132 -4.86 -7.37 23.64
C VAL A 132 -5.15 -6.29 22.58
N GLN A 133 -4.21 -6.04 21.67
CA GLN A 133 -4.36 -4.99 20.66
C GLN A 133 -5.22 -5.45 19.48
N GLY A 134 -5.08 -6.72 19.08
CA GLY A 134 -5.85 -7.32 17.99
C GLY A 134 -7.35 -7.36 18.26
N ARG A 135 -7.76 -7.50 19.53
CA ARG A 135 -9.18 -7.42 19.91
C ARG A 135 -9.80 -6.07 19.54
N LYS A 136 -9.08 -4.94 19.74
CA LYS A 136 -9.59 -3.61 19.37
C LYS A 136 -9.70 -3.41 17.86
N VAL A 137 -8.82 -4.03 17.09
CA VAL A 137 -8.83 -3.97 15.62
C VAL A 137 -9.98 -4.78 15.03
N PHE A 138 -10.28 -5.96 15.58
CA PHE A 138 -11.36 -6.83 15.09
C PHE A 138 -12.74 -6.48 15.63
N PHE A 139 -12.86 -6.01 16.88
CA PHE A 139 -14.14 -5.69 17.53
C PHE A 139 -14.45 -4.19 17.54
N GLY A 140 -14.18 -3.50 16.42
CA GLY A 140 -14.39 -2.07 16.26
C GLY A 140 -15.75 -1.60 16.81
N LYS A 141 -15.71 -0.98 17.99
CA LYS A 141 -16.89 -0.35 18.59
C LYS A 141 -17.24 0.85 17.70
N LYS A 142 -18.41 0.80 17.06
CA LYS A 142 -19.08 1.99 16.55
C LYS A 142 -19.40 2.89 17.75
N GLU A 143 -18.48 3.75 18.14
CA GLU A 143 -18.90 4.93 18.89
C GLU A 143 -19.56 5.86 17.89
N ARG A 144 -20.89 5.73 17.86
CA ARG A 144 -21.78 6.66 17.20
C ARG A 144 -21.53 8.05 17.77
N GLU A 145 -21.24 8.98 16.86
CA GLU A 145 -21.91 10.27 16.73
C GLU A 145 -22.67 10.76 17.97
N LYS A 146 -22.07 11.76 18.61
CA LYS A 146 -22.60 12.87 19.42
C LYS A 146 -21.35 13.73 19.72
N ASP A 147 -21.21 14.95 19.24
CA ASP A 147 -22.17 16.06 19.20
C ASP A 147 -21.97 16.98 17.99
#